data_AF-A0ABD5M725-F1
#
_entry.id   AF-A0ABD5M725-F1
#
_cell.length_a   1.000
_cell.length_b   1.000
_cell.length_c   1.000
_cell.angle_alpha   90.00
_cell.angle_beta   90.00
_cell.angle_gamma   90.00
#
_symmetry.space_group_name_H-M   'P 1'
#
loop_
_entity.id
_entity.type
_entity.pdbx_description
1 polymer ?
#
loop_
_entity_poly.entity_id
_entity_poly.type
_entity_poly.pdbx_seq_one_letter_code
_entity_poly.pdbx_strand_id
1 'polypeptide(L)'
;MFSEKDQPHHSQMTDEEIAAITQEAHRVRIPVAAHAQGPEGVKNALRNGVDTIEHGIYLDDECIELLNETGSVLVPMLAIVNRICEHGIPEFDLKKAWEAHKAHIESVRRAYEAGVTVALGTNFVGTELIQHGENAEEMVLCVEKSGWTRWTTSRPGQPTQLRLSGRVVSEQSRKRTSPISSSCQRIHPTTSPPFSRLSRQSTRKDRSSRQQAQKSRDHKT
;
A
#
# COMPACT_ATOMS: atom_id res chain seq x y z
N MET A 1 13.14 -0.05 -8.64
CA MET A 1 12.91 1.41 -8.62
C MET A 1 14.20 2.25 -8.70
N PHE A 2 15.30 1.90 -8.00
CA PHE A 2 16.52 2.74 -7.94
C PHE A 2 17.79 2.06 -8.50
N SER A 3 17.63 1.20 -9.50
CA SER A 3 18.78 0.67 -10.23
C SER A 3 19.22 1.70 -11.26
N GLU A 4 20.53 1.87 -11.40
CA GLU A 4 21.13 2.82 -12.35
C GLU A 4 20.80 2.48 -13.81
N LYS A 5 20.55 1.19 -14.09
CA LYS A 5 20.48 0.65 -15.46
C LYS A 5 19.08 0.27 -15.91
N ASP A 6 18.14 0.08 -15.00
CA ASP A 6 16.77 -0.27 -15.32
C ASP A 6 15.77 0.79 -14.87
N GLN A 7 14.60 0.75 -15.47
CA GLN A 7 13.49 1.64 -15.15
C GLN A 7 12.27 0.80 -14.80
N PRO A 8 11.35 1.31 -13.96
CA PRO A 8 10.17 0.55 -13.54
C PRO A 8 9.28 0.03 -14.68
N HIS A 9 9.34 0.67 -15.85
CA HIS A 9 8.57 0.28 -17.04
C HIS A 9 9.30 -0.73 -17.95
N HIS A 10 10.58 -1.02 -17.68
CA HIS A 10 11.29 -2.07 -18.41
C HIS A 10 10.79 -3.43 -17.92
N SER A 11 10.05 -4.14 -18.77
CA SER A 11 9.73 -5.55 -18.52
C SER A 11 11.01 -6.38 -18.53
N GLN A 12 11.10 -7.30 -17.59
CA GLN A 12 12.18 -8.28 -17.51
C GLN A 12 11.61 -9.67 -17.74
N MET A 13 12.44 -10.54 -18.32
CA MET A 13 12.08 -11.90 -18.74
C MET A 13 11.15 -11.94 -19.96
N THR A 14 11.28 -12.99 -20.76
CA THR A 14 10.35 -13.28 -21.86
C THR A 14 9.13 -14.06 -21.35
N ASP A 15 8.07 -14.11 -22.15
CA ASP A 15 6.88 -14.90 -21.82
C ASP A 15 7.24 -16.39 -21.64
N GLU A 16 8.15 -16.93 -22.46
CA GLU A 16 8.61 -18.32 -22.36
C GLU A 16 9.35 -18.59 -21.03
N GLU A 17 10.17 -17.64 -20.58
CA GLU A 17 10.88 -17.77 -19.31
C GLU A 17 9.93 -17.72 -18.12
N ILE A 18 8.94 -16.81 -18.14
CA ILE A 18 7.92 -16.70 -17.08
C ILE A 18 7.07 -17.98 -17.06
N ALA A 19 6.59 -18.43 -18.22
CA ALA A 19 5.79 -19.64 -18.35
C ALA A 19 6.54 -20.88 -17.88
N ALA A 20 7.84 -21.00 -18.17
CA ALA A 20 8.65 -22.11 -17.68
C ALA A 20 8.71 -22.13 -16.14
N ILE A 21 8.90 -20.97 -15.50
CA ILE A 21 8.92 -20.84 -14.04
C ILE A 21 7.59 -21.23 -13.43
N THR A 22 6.48 -20.68 -13.93
CA THR A 22 5.15 -20.94 -13.37
C THR A 22 4.75 -22.40 -13.54
N GLN A 23 4.98 -22.98 -14.71
CA GLN A 23 4.70 -24.39 -14.97
C GLN A 23 5.47 -25.31 -14.01
N GLU A 24 6.77 -25.11 -13.82
CA GLU A 24 7.57 -25.96 -12.94
C GLU A 24 7.19 -25.80 -11.46
N ALA A 25 6.92 -24.57 -11.00
CA ALA A 25 6.44 -24.34 -9.64
C ALA A 25 5.06 -24.99 -9.40
N HIS A 26 4.14 -24.84 -10.36
CA HIS A 26 2.78 -25.38 -10.25
C HIS A 26 2.74 -26.92 -10.31
N ARG A 27 3.69 -27.58 -11.01
CA ARG A 27 3.83 -29.06 -10.97
C ARG A 27 3.98 -29.60 -9.55
N VAL A 28 4.63 -28.84 -8.67
CA VAL A 28 4.81 -29.17 -7.25
C VAL A 28 3.88 -28.36 -6.32
N ARG A 29 2.87 -27.69 -6.88
CA ARG A 29 1.83 -26.92 -6.16
C ARG A 29 2.39 -25.77 -5.34
N ILE A 30 3.44 -25.13 -5.83
CA ILE A 30 4.03 -23.93 -5.25
C ILE A 30 3.54 -22.72 -6.06
N PRO A 31 2.95 -21.69 -5.43
CA PRO A 31 2.55 -20.47 -6.12
C PRO A 31 3.78 -19.62 -6.48
N VAL A 32 3.65 -18.81 -7.53
CA VAL A 32 4.68 -17.89 -8.01
C VAL A 32 4.27 -16.45 -7.73
N ALA A 33 5.18 -15.70 -7.13
CA ALA A 33 5.09 -14.26 -6.95
C ALA A 33 5.98 -13.55 -7.97
N ALA A 34 5.50 -12.49 -8.59
CA ALA A 34 6.30 -11.63 -9.46
C ALA A 34 6.42 -10.22 -8.89
N HIS A 35 7.66 -9.75 -8.73
CA HIS A 35 7.93 -8.33 -8.55
C HIS A 35 7.70 -7.61 -9.89
N ALA A 36 6.61 -6.86 -10.01
CA ALA A 36 6.25 -6.18 -11.25
C ALA A 36 5.67 -4.79 -10.97
N GLN A 37 6.35 -3.75 -11.46
CA GLN A 37 5.97 -2.35 -11.21
C GLN A 37 5.25 -1.73 -12.41
N GLY A 38 5.78 -1.92 -13.62
CA GLY A 38 5.24 -1.39 -14.87
C GLY A 38 4.18 -2.28 -15.52
N PRO A 39 3.32 -1.71 -16.39
CA PRO A 39 2.18 -2.41 -16.96
C PRO A 39 2.58 -3.63 -17.79
N GLU A 40 3.56 -3.52 -18.68
CA GLU A 40 3.98 -4.66 -19.53
C GLU A 40 4.47 -5.85 -18.70
N GLY A 41 5.29 -5.60 -17.67
CA GLY A 41 5.75 -6.67 -16.77
C GLY A 41 4.60 -7.33 -16.00
N VAL A 42 3.63 -6.55 -15.53
CA VAL A 42 2.43 -7.07 -14.87
C VAL A 42 1.61 -7.92 -15.83
N LYS A 43 1.36 -7.44 -17.05
CA LYS A 43 0.57 -8.17 -18.06
C LYS A 43 1.23 -9.47 -18.48
N ASN A 44 2.54 -9.46 -18.72
CA ASN A 44 3.30 -10.66 -19.06
C ASN A 44 3.26 -11.67 -17.91
N ALA A 45 3.44 -11.23 -16.66
CA ALA A 45 3.33 -12.10 -15.49
C ALA A 45 1.94 -12.77 -15.39
N LEU A 46 0.87 -11.98 -15.51
CA LEU A 46 -0.51 -12.46 -15.38
C LEU A 46 -0.87 -13.45 -16.49
N ARG A 47 -0.56 -13.12 -17.76
CA ARG A 47 -0.82 -13.99 -18.92
C ARG A 47 -0.10 -15.34 -18.82
N ASN A 48 1.05 -15.37 -18.14
CA ASN A 48 1.86 -16.58 -17.97
C ASN A 48 1.67 -17.27 -16.60
N GLY A 49 0.58 -16.97 -15.89
CA GLY A 49 0.11 -17.77 -14.75
C GLY A 49 0.73 -17.45 -13.40
N VAL A 50 1.27 -16.24 -13.21
CA VAL A 50 1.73 -15.79 -11.89
C VAL A 50 0.56 -15.62 -10.92
N ASP A 51 0.72 -16.08 -9.67
CA ASP A 51 -0.33 -16.10 -8.65
C ASP A 51 -0.44 -14.77 -7.87
N THR A 52 0.69 -14.09 -7.62
CA THR A 52 0.71 -12.78 -6.95
C THR A 52 1.56 -11.75 -7.68
N ILE A 53 1.05 -10.51 -7.75
CA ILE A 53 1.78 -9.36 -8.26
C ILE A 53 2.20 -8.48 -7.09
N GLU A 54 3.50 -8.35 -6.90
CA GLU A 54 4.10 -7.50 -5.88
C GLU A 54 4.30 -6.08 -6.42
N HIS A 55 3.87 -5.08 -5.65
CA HIS A 55 3.79 -3.66 -6.02
C HIS A 55 2.65 -3.29 -6.97
N GLY A 56 2.79 -3.48 -8.27
CA GLY A 56 1.83 -2.96 -9.25
C GLY A 56 1.73 -1.42 -9.21
N ILE A 57 2.86 -0.73 -9.40
CA ILE A 57 2.95 0.74 -9.25
C ILE A 57 2.22 1.50 -10.36
N TYR A 58 2.22 0.97 -11.57
CA TYR A 58 1.72 1.64 -12.77
C TYR A 58 0.67 0.78 -13.49
N LEU A 59 -0.31 0.25 -12.76
CA LEU A 59 -1.40 -0.54 -13.34
C LEU A 59 -2.21 0.31 -14.33
N ASP A 60 -2.31 -0.16 -15.57
CA ASP A 60 -3.29 0.32 -16.55
C ASP A 60 -4.62 -0.45 -16.42
N ASP A 61 -5.61 -0.10 -17.23
CA ASP A 61 -6.93 -0.77 -17.19
C ASP A 61 -6.83 -2.26 -17.54
N GLU A 62 -6.00 -2.61 -18.52
CA GLU A 62 -5.76 -3.99 -18.94
C GLU A 62 -5.12 -4.83 -17.82
N CYS A 63 -4.19 -4.26 -17.05
CA CYS A 63 -3.65 -4.93 -15.86
C CYS A 63 -4.75 -5.29 -14.85
N ILE A 64 -5.69 -4.38 -14.61
CA ILE A 64 -6.78 -4.56 -13.63
C ILE A 64 -7.77 -5.62 -14.14
N GLU A 65 -8.08 -5.60 -15.43
CA GLU A 65 -8.89 -6.64 -16.09
C GLU A 65 -8.23 -8.02 -15.93
N LEU A 66 -6.94 -8.13 -16.29
CA LEU A 66 -6.20 -9.40 -16.18
C LEU A 66 -6.08 -9.90 -14.73
N LEU A 67 -5.89 -9.02 -13.74
CA LEU A 67 -5.90 -9.41 -12.31
C LEU A 67 -7.22 -10.06 -11.92
N ASN A 68 -8.34 -9.51 -12.40
CA ASN A 68 -9.66 -10.05 -12.14
C ASN A 68 -9.94 -11.37 -12.88
N GLU A 69 -9.54 -11.45 -14.15
CA GLU A 69 -9.73 -12.62 -15.01
C GLU A 69 -8.94 -13.83 -14.55
N THR A 70 -7.66 -13.62 -14.21
CA THR A 70 -6.76 -14.68 -13.73
C THR A 70 -7.06 -15.07 -12.29
N GLY A 71 -7.62 -14.16 -11.50
CA GLY A 71 -7.80 -14.34 -10.06
C GLY A 71 -6.50 -14.17 -9.26
N SER A 72 -5.43 -13.70 -9.89
CA SER A 72 -4.17 -13.37 -9.22
C SER A 72 -4.37 -12.26 -8.18
N VAL A 73 -3.54 -12.29 -7.14
CA VAL A 73 -3.67 -11.39 -5.99
C VAL A 73 -2.68 -10.24 -6.13
N LEU A 74 -3.17 -9.01 -5.97
CA LEU A 74 -2.30 -7.84 -5.85
C LEU A 74 -1.78 -7.73 -4.41
N VAL A 75 -0.48 -7.50 -4.25
CA VAL A 75 0.16 -7.21 -2.96
C VAL A 75 0.90 -5.87 -3.07
N PRO A 76 0.26 -4.76 -2.65
CA PRO A 76 0.76 -3.43 -2.96
C PRO A 76 2.11 -3.08 -2.34
N MET A 77 2.32 -3.37 -1.06
CA MET A 77 3.53 -2.92 -0.35
C MET A 77 3.69 -1.39 -0.44
N LEU A 78 2.61 -0.66 -0.15
CA LEU A 78 2.62 0.80 -0.05
C LEU A 78 3.62 1.29 1.00
N ALA A 79 3.76 0.59 2.12
CA ALA A 79 4.58 0.98 3.27
C ALA A 79 6.05 1.19 2.90
N ILE A 80 6.67 0.26 2.17
CA ILE A 80 8.06 0.41 1.73
C ILE A 80 8.24 1.63 0.81
N VAL A 81 7.33 1.85 -0.13
CA VAL A 81 7.42 2.97 -1.06
C VAL A 81 7.22 4.30 -0.33
N ASN A 82 6.27 4.36 0.60
CA ASN A 82 6.01 5.53 1.44
C ASN A 82 7.26 5.92 2.25
N ARG A 83 7.83 4.98 2.99
CA ARG A 83 9.02 5.24 3.83
C ARG A 83 10.25 5.64 3.02
N ILE A 84 10.49 4.98 1.88
CA ILE A 84 11.60 5.36 1.01
C ILE A 84 11.40 6.80 0.50
N CYS A 85 10.19 7.19 0.10
CA CYS A 85 9.92 8.57 -0.35
C CYS A 85 10.08 9.62 0.76
N GLU A 86 9.76 9.29 2.01
CA GLU A 86 9.85 10.21 3.13
C GLU A 86 11.30 10.38 3.66
N HIS A 87 12.11 9.32 3.61
CA HIS A 87 13.38 9.29 4.36
C HIS A 87 14.56 8.65 3.60
N GLY A 88 14.32 7.95 2.50
CA GLY A 88 15.31 7.09 1.85
C GLY A 88 15.95 7.64 0.58
N ILE A 89 15.54 8.83 0.09
CA ILE A 89 15.93 9.34 -1.23
C ILE A 89 16.61 10.71 -1.12
N PRO A 90 17.76 10.90 -1.80
CA PRO A 90 18.40 12.21 -1.95
C PRO A 90 17.49 13.24 -2.64
N GLU A 91 17.61 14.51 -2.29
CA GLU A 91 16.68 15.55 -2.73
C GLU A 91 16.51 15.67 -4.26
N PHE A 92 17.56 15.36 -5.03
CA PHE A 92 17.51 15.41 -6.48
C PHE A 92 16.61 14.34 -7.12
N ASP A 93 16.35 13.22 -6.43
CA ASP A 93 15.50 12.11 -6.91
C ASP A 93 14.08 12.14 -6.31
N LEU A 94 13.83 13.00 -5.33
CA LEU A 94 12.54 13.05 -4.61
C LEU A 94 11.35 13.28 -5.54
N LYS A 95 11.48 14.17 -6.53
CA LYS A 95 10.36 14.46 -7.44
C LYS A 95 9.87 13.20 -8.15
N LYS A 96 10.79 12.44 -8.73
CA LYS A 96 10.49 11.20 -9.47
C LYS A 96 9.89 10.13 -8.54
N ALA A 97 10.41 10.03 -7.32
CA ALA A 97 9.91 9.11 -6.33
C ALA A 97 8.48 9.43 -5.89
N TRP A 98 8.18 10.71 -5.64
CA TRP A 98 6.83 11.15 -5.30
C TRP A 98 5.83 10.96 -6.44
N GLU A 99 6.26 11.09 -7.69
CA GLU A 99 5.43 10.75 -8.86
C GLU A 99 5.11 9.25 -8.91
N ALA A 100 6.11 8.38 -8.69
CA ALA A 100 5.91 6.94 -8.59
C ALA A 100 5.00 6.56 -7.41
N HIS A 101 5.18 7.19 -6.25
CA HIS A 101 4.35 6.96 -5.07
C HIS A 101 2.89 7.34 -5.30
N LYS A 102 2.64 8.48 -5.95
CA LYS A 102 1.27 8.90 -6.33
C LYS A 102 0.63 7.92 -7.31
N ALA A 103 1.38 7.47 -8.32
CA ALA A 103 0.90 6.47 -9.27
C ALA A 103 0.55 5.16 -8.55
N HIS A 104 1.39 4.73 -7.61
CA HIS A 104 1.17 3.51 -6.83
C HIS A 104 -0.13 3.57 -6.02
N ILE A 105 -0.35 4.65 -5.27
CA ILE A 105 -1.57 4.86 -4.48
C ILE A 105 -2.81 4.80 -5.37
N GLU A 106 -2.74 5.43 -6.54
CA GLU A 106 -3.84 5.48 -7.51
C GLU A 106 -4.12 4.11 -8.14
N SER A 107 -3.08 3.35 -8.51
CA SER A 107 -3.22 1.98 -9.01
C SER A 107 -3.90 1.07 -7.97
N VAL A 108 -3.50 1.18 -6.70
CA VAL A 108 -4.12 0.40 -5.60
C VAL A 108 -5.57 0.80 -5.37
N ARG A 109 -5.88 2.10 -5.43
CA ARG A 109 -7.26 2.59 -5.34
C ARG A 109 -8.13 2.03 -6.46
N ARG A 110 -7.67 2.15 -7.72
CA ARG A 110 -8.39 1.65 -8.90
C ARG A 110 -8.59 0.13 -8.86
N ALA A 111 -7.56 -0.63 -8.49
CA ALA A 111 -7.65 -2.08 -8.35
C ALA A 111 -8.68 -2.49 -7.28
N TYR A 112 -8.67 -1.81 -6.12
CA TYR A 112 -9.64 -2.05 -5.05
C TYR A 112 -11.08 -1.74 -5.49
N GLU A 113 -11.30 -0.60 -6.13
CA GLU A 113 -12.62 -0.20 -6.65
C GLU A 113 -13.14 -1.15 -7.74
N ALA A 114 -12.23 -1.72 -8.54
CA ALA A 114 -12.53 -2.72 -9.55
C ALA A 114 -12.74 -4.14 -9.00
N GLY A 115 -12.65 -4.34 -7.68
CA GLY A 115 -12.90 -5.64 -7.05
C GLY A 115 -11.79 -6.67 -7.23
N VAL A 116 -10.56 -6.21 -7.52
CA VAL A 116 -9.36 -7.06 -7.51
C VAL A 116 -9.15 -7.64 -6.12
N THR A 117 -8.73 -8.90 -6.04
CA THR A 117 -8.33 -9.50 -4.77
C THR A 117 -6.99 -8.91 -4.33
N VAL A 118 -6.97 -8.27 -3.16
CA VAL A 118 -5.74 -7.66 -2.62
C VAL A 118 -5.37 -8.29 -1.28
N ALA A 119 -4.09 -8.60 -1.10
CA ALA A 119 -3.50 -9.00 0.17
C ALA A 119 -2.48 -7.95 0.66
N LEU A 120 -2.21 -7.93 1.96
CA LEU A 120 -1.24 -7.01 2.55
C LEU A 120 0.16 -7.61 2.61
N GLY A 121 1.13 -6.80 2.26
CA GLY A 121 2.56 -7.04 2.46
C GLY A 121 3.26 -5.70 2.64
N THR A 122 4.38 -5.65 3.36
CA THR A 122 5.07 -4.39 3.69
C THR A 122 6.45 -4.28 3.05
N ASN A 123 7.06 -5.41 2.68
CA ASN A 123 8.47 -5.53 2.29
C ASN A 123 9.46 -5.00 3.34
N PHE A 124 9.12 -5.12 4.63
CA PHE A 124 10.03 -4.75 5.72
C PHE A 124 11.09 -5.82 5.93
N VAL A 125 12.35 -5.39 6.05
CA VAL A 125 13.53 -6.28 6.18
C VAL A 125 14.32 -6.03 7.47
N GLY A 126 13.81 -5.19 8.37
CA GLY A 126 14.37 -5.00 9.70
C GLY A 126 15.47 -3.93 9.81
N THR A 127 15.67 -3.10 8.79
CA THR A 127 16.56 -1.93 8.88
C THR A 127 15.87 -0.77 9.60
N GLU A 128 16.62 0.25 10.01
CA GLU A 128 16.08 1.43 10.70
C GLU A 128 14.94 2.10 9.92
N LEU A 129 15.05 2.14 8.59
CA LEU A 129 14.02 2.70 7.73
C LEU A 129 12.77 1.80 7.65
N ILE A 130 12.94 0.48 7.59
CA ILE A 130 11.86 -0.49 7.30
C ILE A 130 11.85 -1.62 8.34
N GLN A 131 11.52 -1.23 9.57
CA GLN A 131 11.59 -2.08 10.76
C GLN A 131 10.50 -3.15 10.79
N HIS A 132 10.87 -4.33 11.31
CA HIS A 132 9.87 -5.33 11.66
C HIS A 132 9.00 -4.87 12.84
N GLY A 133 7.74 -5.27 12.84
CA GLY A 133 6.79 -4.95 13.93
C GLY A 133 5.85 -3.79 13.60
N GLU A 134 6.17 -2.99 12.59
CA GLU A 134 5.36 -1.84 12.14
C GLU A 134 4.43 -2.19 10.98
N ASN A 135 4.18 -3.48 10.75
CA ASN A 135 3.48 -4.00 9.57
C ASN A 135 2.04 -3.47 9.40
N ALA A 136 1.43 -2.99 10.48
CA ALA A 136 0.09 -2.39 10.44
C ALA A 136 0.04 -1.10 9.61
N GLU A 137 1.19 -0.47 9.32
CA GLU A 137 1.27 0.71 8.47
C GLU A 137 0.67 0.48 7.08
N GLU A 138 0.91 -0.68 6.46
CA GLU A 138 0.33 -1.01 5.16
C GLU A 138 -1.20 -0.87 5.18
N MET A 139 -1.82 -1.39 6.25
CA MET A 139 -3.27 -1.32 6.47
C MET A 139 -3.76 0.12 6.60
N VAL A 140 -3.02 0.95 7.32
CA VAL A 140 -3.33 2.38 7.50
C VAL A 140 -3.23 3.11 6.17
N LEU A 141 -2.17 2.88 5.39
CA LEU A 141 -1.98 3.50 4.08
C LEU A 141 -3.08 3.11 3.09
N CYS A 142 -3.50 1.84 3.06
CA CYS A 142 -4.62 1.39 2.23
C CYS A 142 -5.91 2.18 2.52
N VAL A 143 -6.22 2.40 3.80
CA VAL A 143 -7.43 3.14 4.22
C VAL A 143 -7.27 4.64 3.94
N GLU A 144 -6.19 5.25 4.42
CA GLU A 144 -6.01 6.71 4.42
C GLU A 144 -5.62 7.28 3.06
N LYS A 145 -4.89 6.52 2.24
CA LYS A 145 -4.33 6.99 0.97
C LYS A 145 -5.05 6.38 -0.23
N SER A 146 -5.40 5.10 -0.18
CA SER A 146 -6.03 4.38 -1.31
C SER A 146 -7.54 4.23 -1.17
N GLY A 147 -8.17 4.86 -0.17
CA GLY A 147 -9.63 4.97 -0.08
C GLY A 147 -10.35 3.69 0.34
N TRP A 148 -9.67 2.74 0.97
CA TRP A 148 -10.29 1.49 1.39
C TRP A 148 -11.28 1.73 2.53
N THR A 149 -12.55 1.39 2.31
CA THR A 149 -13.62 1.60 3.29
C THR A 149 -14.03 0.33 4.00
N ARG A 150 -13.70 -0.85 3.43
CA ARG A 150 -14.01 -2.15 4.00
C ARG A 150 -12.89 -3.15 3.74
N TRP A 151 -12.50 -3.86 4.79
CA TRP A 151 -11.70 -5.07 4.70
C TRP A 151 -12.64 -6.24 4.41
N THR A 152 -12.72 -6.67 3.16
CA THR A 152 -13.35 -7.94 2.82
C THR A 152 -12.27 -9.00 2.75
N THR A 153 -12.29 -9.92 3.70
CA THR A 153 -11.39 -11.09 3.69
C THR A 153 -11.75 -12.10 2.60
N SER A 154 -12.82 -11.91 1.83
CA SER A 154 -13.16 -12.79 0.69
C SER A 154 -14.16 -12.15 -0.27
N ARG A 155 -14.08 -12.55 -1.55
CA ARG A 155 -15.16 -12.38 -2.52
C ARG A 155 -16.41 -13.11 -2.02
N PRO A 156 -17.63 -12.54 -2.14
CA PRO A 156 -18.86 -13.28 -1.87
C PRO A 156 -18.91 -14.56 -2.72
N GLY A 157 -18.99 -15.73 -2.09
CA GLY A 157 -19.14 -17.02 -2.77
C GLY A 157 -17.85 -17.78 -3.07
N GLN A 158 -16.67 -17.24 -2.77
CA GLN A 158 -15.41 -17.98 -2.78
C GLN A 158 -14.91 -18.20 -1.35
N PRO A 159 -14.47 -19.42 -0.98
CA PRO A 159 -13.79 -19.62 0.29
C PRO A 159 -12.62 -18.65 0.38
N THR A 160 -12.41 -18.06 1.55
CA THR A 160 -11.20 -17.31 1.90
C THR A 160 -10.00 -18.25 1.83
N GLN A 161 -9.45 -18.45 0.64
CA GLN A 161 -8.24 -19.23 0.43
C GLN A 161 -7.22 -18.32 -0.24
N LEU A 162 -6.49 -17.59 0.60
CA LEU A 162 -5.10 -17.29 0.26
C LEU A 162 -4.37 -18.65 0.25
N ARG A 163 -4.28 -19.29 -0.92
CA ARG A 163 -3.66 -20.61 -1.06
C ARG A 163 -2.16 -20.44 -1.30
N LEU A 164 -1.48 -19.73 -0.38
CA LEU A 164 -0.02 -19.67 -0.35
C LEU A 164 0.50 -20.91 0.38
N SER A 165 1.11 -21.83 -0.38
CA SER A 165 1.54 -23.18 0.02
C SER A 165 0.35 -24.11 0.32
N GLY A 166 0.44 -25.38 -0.09
CA GLY A 166 -0.62 -26.40 -0.02
C GLY A 166 -1.17 -26.80 1.37
N ARG A 167 -1.30 -25.89 2.33
CA ARG A 167 -2.12 -26.05 3.52
C ARG A 167 -3.45 -25.35 3.33
N VAL A 168 -4.48 -26.15 3.08
CA VAL A 168 -5.87 -25.76 3.31
C VAL A 168 -6.03 -25.53 4.81
N VAL A 169 -6.03 -24.27 5.25
CA VAL A 169 -6.74 -23.90 6.48
C VAL A 169 -8.16 -23.56 6.05
N SER A 170 -8.97 -24.60 5.87
CA SER A 170 -10.41 -24.41 5.86
C SER A 170 -10.86 -24.10 7.28
N GLU A 171 -11.87 -23.24 7.41
CA GLU A 171 -12.51 -22.86 8.67
C GLU A 171 -13.13 -24.04 9.45
N GLN A 172 -13.00 -25.27 8.92
CA GLN A 172 -13.42 -26.52 9.55
C GLN A 172 -12.27 -27.34 10.18
N SER A 173 -11.02 -26.85 10.20
CA SER A 173 -9.89 -27.58 10.79
C SER A 173 -9.20 -26.78 11.90
N ARG A 174 -9.52 -27.15 13.15
CA ARG A 174 -8.81 -26.84 14.41
C ARG A 174 -8.34 -25.38 14.57
N LYS A 175 -9.13 -24.60 15.29
CA LYS A 175 -8.77 -23.29 15.88
C LYS A 175 -7.36 -23.32 16.50
N ARG A 176 -6.34 -22.92 15.75
CA ARG A 176 -5.17 -22.25 16.34
C ARG A 176 -5.60 -20.80 16.53
N THR A 177 -6.18 -20.51 17.68
CA THR A 177 -6.31 -19.12 18.10
C THR A 177 -4.91 -18.63 18.46
N SER A 178 -4.35 -17.76 17.64
CA SER A 178 -3.28 -16.85 18.07
C SER A 178 -3.98 -15.56 18.50
N PRO A 179 -4.44 -15.44 19.77
CA PRO A 179 -5.17 -14.26 20.20
C PRO A 179 -4.24 -13.05 20.11
N ILE A 180 -4.64 -12.06 19.32
CA ILE A 180 -4.06 -10.72 19.31
C ILE A 180 -5.07 -9.85 20.07
N SER A 181 -4.66 -9.32 21.22
CA SER A 181 -5.47 -8.34 21.95
C SER A 181 -5.15 -6.95 21.43
N SER A 182 -6.18 -6.16 21.12
CA SER A 182 -6.04 -4.74 20.85
C SER A 182 -6.85 -3.97 21.90
N SER A 183 -6.30 -2.90 22.43
CA SER A 183 -6.98 -2.00 23.37
C SER A 183 -7.90 -1.01 22.66
N CYS A 184 -8.47 -1.40 21.51
CA CYS A 184 -9.18 -0.49 20.61
C CYS A 184 -10.40 0.14 21.32
N GLN A 185 -10.30 1.43 21.62
CA GLN A 185 -11.49 2.23 21.95
C GLN A 185 -12.30 2.39 20.66
N ARG A 186 -13.58 2.00 20.71
CA ARG A 186 -14.53 2.22 19.62
C ARG A 186 -14.52 3.70 19.24
N ILE A 187 -14.01 4.02 18.05
CA ILE A 187 -14.22 5.34 17.44
C ILE A 187 -15.69 5.34 16.98
N HIS A 188 -16.57 5.84 17.84
CA HIS A 188 -17.94 6.14 17.44
C HIS A 188 -17.92 7.30 16.44
N PRO A 189 -18.66 7.23 15.33
CA PRO A 189 -18.87 8.40 14.49
C PRO A 189 -19.57 9.46 15.34
N THR A 190 -18.84 10.50 15.72
CA THR A 190 -19.44 11.65 16.39
C THR A 190 -20.28 12.37 15.36
N THR A 191 -21.60 12.29 15.51
CA THR A 191 -22.53 13.19 14.84
C THR A 191 -22.10 14.62 15.14
N SER A 192 -21.74 15.38 14.10
CA SER A 192 -21.42 16.79 14.23
C SER A 192 -22.57 17.54 14.91
N PRO A 193 -22.31 18.39 15.92
CA PRO A 193 -23.36 19.27 16.42
C PRO A 193 -23.59 20.43 15.43
N PRO A 194 -24.82 20.97 15.35
CA PRO A 194 -25.17 21.98 14.37
C PRO A 194 -24.47 23.30 14.67
N PHE A 195 -24.09 24.01 13.61
CA PHE A 195 -23.70 25.42 13.64
C PHE A 195 -24.75 26.24 14.40
N SER A 196 -24.40 26.78 15.57
CA SER A 196 -24.90 28.09 16.00
C SER A 196 -24.08 28.69 17.16
N ARG A 197 -23.89 30.01 17.06
CA ARG A 197 -23.36 30.99 18.03
C ARG A 197 -21.86 31.30 17.99
N LEU A 198 -21.56 32.23 17.09
CA LEU A 198 -20.65 33.35 17.37
C LEU A 198 -21.02 34.03 18.70
N SER A 199 -20.12 34.01 19.68
CA SER A 199 -19.86 35.19 20.52
C SER A 199 -18.50 35.09 21.22
N ARG A 200 -17.60 35.99 20.80
CA ARG A 200 -16.61 36.70 21.63
C ARG A 200 -15.64 35.84 22.47
N GLN A 201 -14.44 35.65 21.94
CA GLN A 201 -13.18 35.84 22.69
C GLN A 201 -12.00 36.02 21.71
N SER A 202 -12.10 37.05 20.87
CA SER A 202 -10.93 37.78 20.42
C SER A 202 -10.47 38.63 21.60
N THR A 203 -9.36 38.25 22.24
CA THR A 203 -8.36 39.13 22.91
C THR A 203 -7.46 38.28 23.83
N ARG A 204 -6.48 37.56 23.28
CA ARG A 204 -5.32 37.10 24.07
C ARG A 204 -4.03 36.88 23.28
N LYS A 205 -4.08 36.81 21.94
CA LYS A 205 -2.87 36.70 21.08
C LYS A 205 -2.27 38.03 20.60
N ASP A 206 -2.96 39.16 20.76
CA ASP A 206 -2.46 40.47 20.29
C ASP A 206 -1.62 41.26 21.32
N ARG A 207 -1.44 40.73 22.54
CA ARG A 207 -0.57 41.36 23.55
C ARG A 207 0.88 40.85 23.53
N SER A 208 1.14 39.65 23.01
CA SER A 208 2.52 39.12 22.93
C SER A 208 3.28 39.64 21.71
N SER A 209 2.59 39.89 20.59
CA SER A 209 3.17 40.45 19.36
C SER A 209 3.58 41.92 19.49
N ARG A 210 2.88 42.71 20.32
CA ARG A 210 3.25 44.11 20.61
C ARG A 210 4.38 44.27 21.64
N GLN A 211 4.61 43.32 22.53
CA GLN A 211 5.73 43.39 23.49
C GLN A 211 7.07 42.94 22.89
N GLN A 212 7.07 42.07 21.87
CA GLN A 212 8.30 41.68 21.16
C GLN A 212 8.77 42.72 20.13
N ALA A 213 7.85 43.50 19.54
CA ALA A 213 8.20 44.55 18.59
C ALA A 213 8.76 45.84 19.23
N GLN A 214 8.52 46.08 20.52
CA GLN A 214 9.07 47.22 21.24
C GLN A 214 10.52 46.96 21.73
N LYS A 215 10.84 45.72 22.10
CA LYS A 215 12.20 45.34 22.58
C LYS A 215 13.27 45.29 21.49
N SER A 216 12.90 45.24 20.20
CA SER A 216 13.87 45.24 19.10
C SER A 216 14.22 46.64 18.58
N ARG A 217 13.58 47.70 19.07
CA ARG A 217 13.88 49.09 18.70
C ARG A 217 14.84 49.80 19.67
N ASP A 218 15.00 49.31 20.89
CA ASP A 218 15.88 49.93 21.92
C ASP A 218 17.32 49.35 21.96
N HIS A 219 17.76 48.64 20.91
CA HIS A 219 19.13 48.13 20.77
C HIS A 219 19.86 48.64 19.51
N LYS A 220 19.32 49.70 18.89
CA LYS A 220 19.99 50.45 17.81
C LYS A 220 19.82 51.96 18.04
N THR A 221 20.47 52.47 19.09
CA THR A 221 20.94 53.85 19.25
C THR A 221 22.06 53.84 20.26
#